data_AF-A0A554I751-F1
#
_entry.id   AF-A0A554I751-F1
#
_cell.length_a   1.000
_cell.length_b   1.000
_cell.length_c   1.000
_cell.angle_alpha   90.00
_cell.angle_beta   90.00
_cell.angle_gamma   90.00
#
_symmetry.space_group_name_H-M   'P 1'
#
loop_
_entity.id
_entity.type
_entity.pdbx_description
1 polymer ?
#
loop_
_entity_poly.entity_id
_entity_poly.type
_entity_poly.pdbx_seq_one_letter_code
_entity_poly.pdbx_strand_id
1 'polypeptide(L)'
;MVYCFFYNTTNERVFHPPGLTKAAISIPIQRFKRTYGCTIGTGKLLKKSSKGKKFKVEILDPVVMGICTFIGFGPDAVPKSKFKDSLQKKYLIENKDLVFKKTGKNACIFVVDPEDCDVTPIAPKKK
;
A
#
# COMPACT_ATOMS: atom_id res chain seq x y z
N MET A 1 3.50 2.76 18.43
CA MET A 1 2.63 3.77 17.79
C MET A 1 2.57 3.41 16.31
N VAL A 2 1.39 3.12 15.77
CA VAL A 2 1.19 2.86 14.33
C VAL A 2 0.81 4.19 13.73
N TYR A 3 1.62 4.68 12.79
CA TYR A 3 1.37 5.97 12.17
C TYR A 3 0.72 5.74 10.81
N CYS A 4 -0.60 5.84 10.74
CA CYS A 4 -1.31 5.90 9.46
C CYS A 4 -1.13 7.31 8.90
N PHE A 5 -0.32 7.44 7.85
CA PHE A 5 -0.22 8.69 7.10
C PHE A 5 -1.03 8.58 5.81
N PHE A 6 -1.90 9.56 5.59
CA PHE A 6 -2.71 9.72 4.39
C PHE A 6 -2.12 10.89 3.61
N TYR A 7 -1.84 10.67 2.34
CA TYR A 7 -1.37 11.70 1.41
C TYR A 7 -2.46 11.89 0.37
N ASN A 8 -2.90 13.13 0.18
CA ASN A 8 -3.48 13.52 -1.09
C ASN A 8 -2.32 13.84 -2.07
N THR A 9 -2.61 13.93 -3.37
CA THR A 9 -1.70 14.29 -4.48
C THR A 9 -1.03 15.68 -4.35
N THR A 10 -1.18 16.33 -3.18
CA THR A 10 -0.69 17.67 -2.86
C THR A 10 0.15 17.70 -1.57
N ASN A 11 0.56 16.55 -1.03
CA ASN A 11 1.45 16.45 0.15
C ASN A 11 0.90 17.04 1.48
N GLU A 12 -0.37 17.42 1.56
CA GLU A 12 -0.98 17.89 2.82
C GLU A 12 -1.40 16.71 3.72
N ARG A 13 -1.26 16.87 5.04
CA ARG A 13 -1.94 16.01 6.03
C ARG A 13 -3.44 16.32 5.97
N VAL A 14 -4.12 15.76 4.98
CA VAL A 14 -5.55 16.01 4.82
C VAL A 14 -6.32 15.12 5.80
N PHE A 15 -7.01 15.77 6.74
CA PHE A 15 -8.10 15.16 7.48
C PHE A 15 -9.23 14.92 6.46
N HIS A 16 -9.20 13.78 5.76
CA HIS A 16 -10.26 13.45 4.83
C HIS A 16 -11.58 13.30 5.60
N PRO A 17 -12.70 13.83 5.09
CA PRO A 17 -14.00 13.35 5.52
C PRO A 17 -14.04 11.82 5.34
N PRO A 18 -14.76 11.08 6.19
CA PRO A 18 -14.85 9.63 6.10
C PRO A 18 -15.29 9.24 4.67
N GLY A 19 -14.46 8.48 3.97
CA GLY A 19 -14.70 8.22 2.55
C GLY A 19 -13.86 7.09 2.01
N LEU A 20 -12.59 7.35 1.65
CA LEU A 20 -11.78 6.38 0.90
C LEU A 20 -10.31 6.44 1.31
N THR A 21 -9.73 5.27 1.58
CA THR A 21 -8.32 5.13 1.91
C THR A 21 -7.49 5.07 0.62
N LYS A 22 -6.91 6.19 0.19
CA LYS A 22 -5.97 6.18 -0.95
C LYS A 22 -4.73 5.31 -0.66
N ALA A 23 -4.11 5.52 0.49
CA ALA A 23 -3.06 4.65 1.01
C ALA A 23 -3.00 4.72 2.53
N ALA A 24 -2.73 3.60 3.18
CA ALA A 24 -2.46 3.49 4.61
C ALA A 24 -1.23 2.63 4.85
N ILE A 25 -0.25 3.17 5.58
CA ILE A 25 1.02 2.52 5.87
C ILE A 25 1.15 2.39 7.38
N SER A 26 1.70 1.28 7.86
CA SER A 26 1.93 1.07 9.30
C SER A 26 3.12 1.84 9.89
N ILE A 27 3.90 2.53 9.06
CA ILE A 27 5.09 3.31 9.44
C ILE A 27 5.13 4.66 8.70
N PRO A 28 5.96 5.62 9.16
CA PRO A 28 6.06 6.92 8.51
C PRO A 28 6.56 6.92 7.07
N ILE A 29 5.90 7.68 6.18
CA ILE A 29 6.27 7.73 4.77
C ILE A 29 7.67 8.32 4.55
N GLN A 30 8.13 9.18 5.47
CA GLN A 30 9.45 9.83 5.37
C GLN A 30 10.59 8.80 5.40
N ARG A 31 10.30 7.56 5.81
CA ARG A 31 11.26 6.45 5.77
C ARG A 31 11.44 5.86 4.37
N PHE A 32 10.65 6.27 3.40
CA PHE A 32 10.72 5.79 2.02
C PHE A 32 11.35 6.83 1.11
N LYS A 33 11.95 6.35 0.02
CA LYS A 33 12.50 7.22 -1.01
C LYS A 33 11.34 7.81 -1.81
N ARG A 34 11.40 9.11 -2.05
CA ARG A 34 10.56 9.80 -3.03
C ARG A 34 11.25 9.75 -4.40
N THR A 35 10.47 9.56 -5.46
CA THR A 35 10.86 9.71 -6.86
C THR A 35 10.07 10.85 -7.49
N TYR A 36 10.34 11.23 -8.73
CA TYR A 36 9.49 12.15 -9.51
C TYR A 36 8.59 11.32 -10.45
N GLY A 37 7.35 11.74 -10.67
CA GLY A 37 6.40 11.10 -11.60
C GLY A 37 5.06 10.68 -10.95
N CYS A 38 3.98 10.63 -11.73
CA CYS A 38 2.67 10.23 -11.20
C CYS A 38 2.46 8.72 -11.29
N THR A 39 1.71 8.15 -10.35
CA THR A 39 1.25 6.76 -10.45
C THR A 39 0.25 6.60 -11.59
N ILE A 40 0.37 5.52 -12.36
CA ILE A 40 -0.49 5.18 -13.49
C ILE A 40 -1.67 4.27 -13.05
N GLY A 41 -1.54 3.63 -11.90
CA GLY A 41 -2.58 2.75 -11.34
C GLY A 41 -2.56 1.35 -11.94
N THR A 42 -1.37 0.81 -12.22
CA THR A 42 -1.22 -0.57 -12.71
C THR A 42 -1.60 -1.63 -11.67
N GLY A 43 -1.76 -1.24 -10.40
CA GLY A 43 -2.25 -2.06 -9.31
C GLY A 43 -3.60 -2.73 -9.60
N LYS A 44 -4.48 -2.06 -10.36
CA LYS A 44 -5.78 -2.62 -10.81
C LYS A 44 -5.67 -3.91 -11.64
N LEU A 45 -4.48 -4.21 -12.19
CA LEU A 45 -4.23 -5.42 -12.96
C LEU A 45 -3.93 -6.64 -12.07
N LEU A 46 -3.74 -6.46 -10.76
CA LEU A 46 -3.53 -7.58 -9.85
C LEU A 46 -4.78 -8.45 -9.74
N LYS A 47 -4.55 -9.76 -9.75
CA LYS A 47 -5.59 -10.79 -9.58
C LYS A 47 -5.37 -11.54 -8.28
N LYS A 48 -6.38 -12.28 -7.81
CA LYS A 48 -6.24 -13.18 -6.64
C LYS A 48 -5.09 -14.20 -6.81
N SER A 49 -4.81 -14.63 -8.05
CA SER A 49 -3.68 -15.51 -8.39
C SER A 49 -2.30 -14.86 -8.25
N SER A 50 -2.22 -13.55 -8.03
CA SER A 50 -0.97 -12.83 -7.75
C SER A 50 -0.58 -12.91 -6.26
N LYS A 51 -1.45 -13.44 -5.39
CA LYS A 51 -1.19 -13.56 -3.96
C LYS A 51 0.10 -14.35 -3.70
N GLY A 52 0.93 -13.83 -2.80
CA GLY A 52 2.23 -14.40 -2.43
C GLY A 52 3.39 -14.02 -3.37
N LYS A 53 3.11 -13.40 -4.53
CA LYS A 53 4.16 -12.95 -5.46
C LYS A 53 4.78 -11.64 -5.00
N LYS A 54 6.02 -11.40 -5.45
CA LYS A 54 6.77 -10.18 -5.17
C LYS A 54 6.65 -9.19 -6.32
N PHE A 55 6.45 -7.93 -5.96
CA PHE A 55 6.31 -6.82 -6.88
C PHE A 55 7.21 -5.69 -6.41
N LYS A 56 7.75 -4.92 -7.35
CA LYS A 56 8.22 -3.57 -7.05
C LYS A 56 6.98 -2.69 -6.99
N VAL A 57 6.77 -2.03 -5.86
CA VAL A 57 5.56 -1.23 -5.60
C VAL A 57 5.93 0.23 -5.43
N GLU A 58 5.15 1.09 -6.08
CA GLU A 58 5.24 2.54 -6.05
C GLU A 58 3.82 3.09 -5.80
N ILE A 59 3.69 4.11 -4.95
CA ILE A 59 2.39 4.68 -4.53
C ILE A 59 2.41 6.21 -4.68
N LEU A 60 1.23 6.85 -4.58
CA LEU A 60 1.00 8.29 -4.63
C LEU A 60 2.14 9.19 -4.15
N ASP A 61 2.42 10.24 -4.93
CA ASP A 61 3.45 11.27 -4.72
C ASP A 61 4.82 10.73 -4.30
N PRO A 62 5.68 10.52 -5.28
CA PRO A 62 5.98 9.23 -5.89
C PRO A 62 6.81 8.46 -4.87
N VAL A 63 6.16 7.67 -4.02
CA VAL A 63 6.87 6.95 -2.95
C VAL A 63 7.22 5.55 -3.40
N VAL A 64 8.51 5.26 -3.44
CA VAL A 64 9.00 3.92 -3.78
C VAL A 64 8.95 3.04 -2.53
N MET A 65 7.93 2.20 -2.46
CA MET A 65 7.82 1.17 -1.43
C MET A 65 8.90 0.09 -1.64
N GLY A 66 9.26 -0.18 -2.89
CA GLY A 66 10.29 -1.14 -3.26
C GLY A 66 9.72 -2.56 -3.35
N ILE A 67 10.53 -3.58 -3.04
CA ILE A 67 10.11 -4.98 -3.17
C ILE A 67 9.13 -5.35 -2.05
N CYS A 68 7.90 -5.65 -2.43
CA CYS A 68 6.82 -6.01 -1.52
C CYS A 68 6.16 -7.32 -1.97
N THR A 69 5.68 -8.09 -1.01
CA THR A 69 4.87 -9.28 -1.27
C THR A 69 3.40 -8.90 -1.26
N PHE A 70 2.66 -9.27 -2.31
CA PHE A 70 1.22 -9.08 -2.35
C PHE A 70 0.52 -10.10 -1.46
N ILE A 71 -0.28 -9.63 -0.49
CA ILE A 71 -0.94 -10.48 0.52
C ILE A 71 -2.38 -10.81 0.11
N GLY A 72 -3.04 -9.89 -0.58
CA GLY A 72 -4.41 -10.07 -1.05
C GLY A 72 -5.18 -8.77 -1.09
N PHE A 73 -6.50 -8.88 -1.10
CA PHE A 73 -7.41 -7.75 -1.23
C PHE A 73 -8.19 -7.50 0.06
N GLY A 74 -8.46 -6.24 0.33
CA GLY A 74 -9.37 -5.79 1.37
C GLY A 74 -8.95 -6.12 2.81
N PRO A 75 -9.89 -5.97 3.76
CA PRO A 75 -9.59 -6.06 5.19
C PRO A 75 -9.20 -7.47 5.64
N ASP A 76 -9.57 -8.50 4.89
CA ASP A 76 -9.25 -9.90 5.20
C ASP A 76 -7.78 -10.23 4.97
N ALA A 77 -7.14 -9.55 4.02
CA ALA A 77 -5.71 -9.70 3.77
C ALA A 77 -4.85 -8.95 4.82
N VAL A 78 -5.44 -8.04 5.60
CA VAL A 78 -4.73 -7.33 6.66
C VAL A 78 -4.54 -8.24 7.88
N PRO A 79 -3.30 -8.46 8.36
CA PRO A 79 -3.04 -9.25 9.56
C PRO A 79 -3.74 -8.69 10.80
N LYS A 80 -4.39 -9.56 11.58
CA LYS A 80 -5.02 -9.23 12.87
C LYS A 80 -3.96 -8.63 13.80
N SER A 81 -3.96 -7.31 13.89
CA SER A 81 -2.97 -6.51 14.61
C SER A 81 -3.58 -5.14 14.90
N LYS A 82 -2.94 -4.34 15.76
CA LYS A 82 -3.37 -2.96 16.05
C LYS A 82 -3.58 -2.11 14.79
N PHE A 83 -2.90 -2.45 13.68
CA PHE A 83 -3.10 -1.82 12.38
C PHE A 83 -4.48 -2.13 11.78
N LYS A 84 -4.93 -3.40 11.82
CA LYS A 84 -6.28 -3.79 11.36
C LYS A 84 -7.37 -3.11 12.17
N ASP A 85 -7.22 -3.07 13.49
CA ASP A 85 -8.21 -2.44 14.37
C ASP A 85 -8.29 -0.93 14.13
N SER A 86 -7.14 -0.28 13.92
CA SER A 86 -7.08 1.16 13.61
C SER A 86 -7.67 1.46 12.24
N LEU A 87 -7.45 0.59 11.25
CA LEU A 87 -8.03 0.69 9.92
C LEU A 87 -9.54 0.54 9.97
N GLN A 88 -10.06 -0.53 10.56
CA GLN A 88 -11.51 -0.81 10.61
C GLN A 88 -12.31 0.23 11.39
N LYS A 89 -11.74 0.79 12.48
CA LYS A 89 -12.45 1.77 13.32
C LYS A 89 -12.48 3.18 12.73
N LYS A 90 -11.49 3.53 11.90
CA LYS A 90 -11.30 4.91 11.44
C LYS A 90 -11.45 5.09 9.93
N TYR A 91 -11.43 4.02 9.15
CA TYR A 91 -11.38 4.09 7.69
C TYR A 91 -12.20 2.99 7.03
N LEU A 92 -12.78 3.32 5.87
CA LEU A 92 -13.37 2.35 4.97
C LEU A 92 -12.24 1.73 4.15
N ILE A 93 -11.87 0.49 4.48
CA ILE A 93 -11.11 -0.37 3.57
C ILE A 93 -12.13 -1.05 2.67
N GLU A 94 -11.97 -0.90 1.37
CA GLU A 94 -12.80 -1.58 0.40
C GLU A 94 -12.25 -2.97 0.10
N ASN A 95 -13.13 -3.88 -0.34
CA ASN A 95 -12.73 -5.22 -0.75
C ASN A 95 -11.81 -5.23 -1.99
N LYS A 96 -11.66 -4.08 -2.68
CA LYS A 96 -10.75 -3.89 -3.81
C LYS A 96 -9.35 -3.44 -3.41
N ASP A 97 -9.16 -2.98 -2.18
CA ASP A 97 -7.88 -2.40 -1.74
C ASP A 97 -6.76 -3.43 -1.75
N LEU A 98 -5.59 -3.03 -2.21
CA LEU A 98 -4.44 -3.91 -2.30
C LEU A 98 -3.66 -3.93 -0.98
N VAL A 99 -3.41 -5.11 -0.44
CA VAL A 99 -2.61 -5.28 0.77
C VAL A 99 -1.24 -5.86 0.43
N PHE A 100 -0.20 -5.14 0.83
CA PHE A 100 1.18 -5.53 0.62
C PHE A 100 1.95 -5.61 1.93
N LYS A 101 2.93 -6.52 1.94
CA LYS A 101 3.90 -6.67 3.02
C LYS A 101 5.30 -6.37 2.48
N LYS A 102 5.95 -5.38 3.06
CA LYS A 102 7.37 -5.09 2.85
C LYS A 102 8.20 -5.77 3.93
N THR A 103 9.27 -6.45 3.54
CA THR A 103 10.27 -7.02 4.44
C THR A 103 11.62 -6.34 4.24
N GLY A 104 12.52 -6.45 5.22
CA GLY A 104 13.84 -5.80 5.19
C GLY A 104 13.84 -4.39 5.80
N LYS A 105 14.61 -3.47 5.21
CA LYS A 105 14.72 -2.09 5.71
C LYS A 105 13.33 -1.40 5.62
N ASN A 106 12.83 -0.93 6.76
CA ASN A 106 11.48 -0.37 6.91
C ASN A 106 10.36 -1.39 6.64
N ALA A 107 10.44 -2.56 7.27
CA ALA A 107 9.39 -3.58 7.20
C ALA A 107 8.04 -3.01 7.68
N CYS A 108 7.01 -3.22 6.88
CA CYS A 108 5.67 -2.69 7.14
C CYS A 108 4.60 -3.44 6.35
N ILE A 109 3.36 -3.30 6.80
CA ILE A 109 2.17 -3.62 6.01
C ILE A 109 1.59 -2.30 5.51
N PHE A 110 1.11 -2.29 4.28
CA PHE A 110 0.38 -1.16 3.74
C PHE A 110 -0.80 -1.62 2.89
N VAL A 111 -1.82 -0.77 2.86
CA VAL A 111 -3.07 -0.91 2.11
C VAL A 111 -3.15 0.27 1.16
N VAL A 112 -3.50 0.05 -0.10
CA VAL A 112 -3.52 1.12 -1.12
C VAL A 112 -4.61 0.86 -2.13
N ASP A 113 -5.26 1.92 -2.60
CA ASP A 113 -6.22 1.84 -3.70
C ASP A 113 -5.48 1.35 -4.97
N PRO A 114 -6.05 0.38 -5.72
CA PRO A 114 -5.46 -0.07 -6.97
C PRO A 114 -5.16 1.03 -8.01
N GLU A 115 -5.91 2.14 -8.00
CA GLU A 115 -5.71 3.27 -8.91
C GLU A 115 -4.51 4.14 -8.51
N ASP A 116 -4.16 4.11 -7.24
CA ASP A 116 -3.11 4.93 -6.61
C ASP A 116 -1.80 4.15 -6.40
N CYS A 117 -1.69 3.00 -7.06
CA CYS A 117 -0.60 2.05 -6.90
C CYS A 117 -0.08 1.57 -8.25
N ASP A 118 1.24 1.60 -8.42
CA ASP A 118 1.92 0.91 -9.50
C ASP A 118 2.65 -0.33 -9.01
N VAL A 119 2.55 -1.39 -9.82
CA VAL A 119 3.08 -2.71 -9.50
C VAL A 119 3.82 -3.28 -10.69
N THR A 120 5.09 -3.61 -10.47
CA THR A 120 5.91 -4.29 -11.48
C THR A 120 6.28 -5.68 -10.98
N PRO A 121 5.89 -6.76 -11.67
CA PRO A 121 6.25 -8.11 -11.26
C PRO A 121 7.77 -8.29 -11.30
N ILE A 122 8.31 -8.91 -10.25
CA ILE A 122 9.71 -9.28 -10.22
C ILE A 122 9.80 -10.72 -10.74
N ALA A 123 10.44 -10.89 -11.89
CA ALA A 123 10.70 -12.22 -12.43
C ALA A 123 11.42 -13.07 -11.36
N PRO A 124 10.97 -14.32 -11.11
CA PRO A 124 11.74 -15.23 -10.27
C PRO A 124 13.12 -15.36 -10.90
N LYS A 125 14.20 -15.19 -10.12
CA LYS A 125 15.54 -15.54 -10.59
C LYS A 125 15.48 -17.00 -11.00
N LYS A 126 15.65 -17.30 -12.30
CA LYS A 126 15.92 -18.66 -12.76
C LYS A 126 17.15 -19.12 -11.97
N LYS A 127 16.98 -20.15 -11.13
CA LYS A 127 18.09 -20.84 -10.49
C LYS A 127 18.74 -21.75 -11.50
#